data_AF-W4KKS6-F1
#
_entry.id   AF-W4KKS6-F1
#
_cell.length_a   1.000
_cell.length_b   1.000
_cell.length_c   1.000
_cell.angle_alpha   90.00
_cell.angle_beta   90.00
_cell.angle_gamma   90.00
#
_symmetry.space_group_name_H-M   'P 1'
#
loop_
_entity.id
_entity.type
_entity.pdbx_description
1 polymer ?
#
loop_
_entity_poly.entity_id
_entity_poly.type
_entity_poly.pdbx_seq_one_letter_code
_entity_poly.pdbx_strand_id
1 'polypeptide(L)'
;GPFRSVEEFHGQLIARACSEWPEDQSDLIWHKIRQVHPRPHRMVLTYNDLGPHNILVDNNLHITRIVDWEVAGCLPEYWCFTKATYLPVYCIPQGNWLALMLQVFPQYSDEREAERYLWKYRLRYI
;
A
#
# COMPACT_ATOMS: atom_id res chain seq x y z
N GLY A 1 3.10 -8.32 -10.28
CA GLY A 1 2.84 -9.69 -9.83
C GLY A 1 2.36 -10.52 -10.99
N PRO A 2 1.86 -11.74 -10.75
CA PRO A 2 1.64 -12.32 -9.43
C PRO A 2 2.94 -12.75 -8.74
N PHE A 3 2.98 -12.71 -7.41
CA PHE A 3 4.05 -13.30 -6.58
C PHE A 3 3.55 -14.59 -5.95
N ARG A 4 4.45 -15.52 -5.62
CA ARG A 4 4.13 -16.84 -5.07
C ARG A 4 4.01 -16.82 -3.55
N SER A 5 4.61 -15.84 -2.88
CA SER A 5 4.53 -15.66 -1.43
C SER A 5 4.66 -14.20 -1.01
N VAL A 6 4.28 -13.91 0.23
CA VAL A 6 4.48 -12.61 0.89
C VAL A 6 5.97 -12.27 0.97
N GLU A 7 6.81 -13.26 1.28
CA GLU A 7 8.27 -13.11 1.34
C GLU A 7 8.86 -12.70 -0.02
N GLU A 8 8.44 -13.37 -1.11
CA GLU A 8 8.89 -13.02 -2.46
C GLU A 8 8.48 -11.59 -2.81
N PHE A 9 7.25 -11.21 -2.47
CA PHE A 9 6.75 -9.86 -2.67
C PHE A 9 7.59 -8.82 -1.91
N HIS A 10 7.85 -8.99 -0.62
CA HIS A 10 8.65 -8.06 0.19
C HIS A 10 10.09 -7.95 -0.29
N GLY A 11 10.72 -9.08 -0.63
CA GLY A 11 12.07 -9.09 -1.19
C GLY A 11 12.15 -8.28 -2.48
N GLN A 12 11.18 -8.45 -3.37
CA GLN A 12 11.08 -7.69 -4.62
C GLN A 12 10.75 -6.22 -4.39
N LEU A 13 9.93 -5.90 -3.38
CA LEU A 13 9.57 -4.52 -3.05
C LEU A 13 10.79 -3.74 -2.55
N ILE A 14 11.56 -4.31 -1.62
CA ILE A 14 12.82 -3.72 -1.12
C ILE A 14 13.83 -3.57 -2.26
N ALA A 15 14.02 -4.63 -3.06
CA ALA A 15 14.98 -4.61 -4.17
C ALA A 15 14.63 -3.53 -5.20
N ARG A 16 13.35 -3.36 -5.55
CA ARG A 16 12.93 -2.37 -6.55
C ARG A 16 12.88 -0.95 -6.02
N ALA A 17 12.62 -0.76 -4.72
CA ALA A 17 12.66 0.56 -4.13
C ALA A 17 14.05 1.20 -4.31
N CYS A 18 15.12 0.37 -4.31
CA CYS A 18 16.51 0.82 -4.51
C CYS A 18 16.78 2.05 -3.64
N SER A 19 16.37 2.01 -2.37
CA SER A 19 16.29 3.22 -1.57
C SER A 19 17.64 3.60 -0.97
N GLU A 20 17.94 4.90 -0.96
CA GLU A 20 19.06 5.48 -0.19
C GLU A 20 18.49 6.14 1.06
N TRP A 21 18.75 5.53 2.22
CA TRP A 21 18.19 6.00 3.47
C TRP A 21 19.14 6.98 4.16
N PRO A 22 18.60 8.05 4.79
CA PRO A 22 19.40 8.91 5.66
C PRO A 22 20.03 8.09 6.79
N GLU A 23 21.31 8.33 7.08
CA GLU A 23 22.08 7.58 8.08
C GLU A 23 21.44 7.64 9.48
N ASP A 24 20.88 8.78 9.84
CA ASP A 24 20.17 9.04 11.10
C ASP A 24 18.83 8.29 11.23
N GLN A 25 18.26 7.81 10.12
CA GLN A 25 16.96 7.13 10.08
C GLN A 25 17.05 5.67 9.65
N SER A 26 18.20 5.22 9.14
CA SER A 26 18.36 3.88 8.57
C SER A 26 17.98 2.77 9.54
N ASP A 27 18.45 2.87 10.80
CA ASP A 27 18.15 1.88 11.84
C ASP A 27 16.66 1.83 12.20
N LEU A 28 16.01 2.99 12.30
CA LEU A 28 14.57 3.09 12.57
C LEU A 28 13.75 2.44 11.46
N ILE A 29 14.10 2.72 10.21
CA ILE A 29 13.41 2.18 9.04
C ILE A 29 13.59 0.66 8.98
N TRP A 30 14.83 0.16 9.15
CA TRP A 30 15.09 -1.28 9.16
C TRP A 30 14.39 -1.97 10.32
N HIS A 31 14.33 -1.34 11.50
CA HIS A 31 13.62 -1.86 12.66
C HIS A 31 12.13 -2.07 12.34
N LYS A 32 11.46 -1.04 11.79
CA LYS A 32 10.04 -1.12 11.41
C LYS A 32 9.79 -2.18 10.34
N ILE A 33 10.61 -2.23 9.28
CA ILE A 33 10.50 -3.24 8.22
C ILE A 33 10.65 -4.66 8.77
N ARG A 34 11.68 -4.91 9.58
CA ARG A 34 11.95 -6.24 10.19
C ARG A 34 10.87 -6.65 11.19
N GLN A 35 10.20 -5.69 11.82
CA GLN A 35 9.08 -5.96 12.72
C GLN A 35 7.80 -6.36 11.96
N VAL A 36 7.57 -5.77 10.78
CA VAL A 36 6.29 -5.86 10.08
C VAL A 36 6.28 -6.89 8.94
N HIS A 37 7.31 -6.93 8.10
CA HIS A 37 7.34 -7.82 6.93
C HIS A 37 7.22 -9.32 7.27
N PRO A 38 7.73 -9.82 8.40
CA PRO A 38 7.53 -11.23 8.78
C PRO A 38 6.10 -11.59 9.24
N ARG A 39 5.20 -10.61 9.42
CA ARG A 39 3.83 -10.88 9.86
C ARG A 39 3.11 -11.74 8.81
N PRO A 40 2.30 -12.71 9.24
CA PRO A 40 1.56 -13.55 8.31
C PRO A 40 0.48 -12.73 7.59
N HIS A 41 0.47 -12.81 6.27
CA HIS A 41 -0.57 -12.22 5.43
C HIS A 41 -1.06 -13.22 4.40
N ARG A 42 -2.33 -13.14 4.03
CA ARG A 42 -2.87 -13.94 2.93
C ARG A 42 -2.49 -13.32 1.59
N MET A 43 -2.10 -14.17 0.64
CA MET A 43 -1.99 -13.78 -0.77
C MET A 43 -3.38 -13.79 -1.38
N VAL A 44 -3.84 -12.63 -1.86
CA VAL A 44 -5.18 -12.45 -2.41
C VAL A 44 -5.12 -11.67 -3.71
N LEU A 45 -6.18 -11.73 -4.52
CA LEU A 45 -6.33 -10.81 -5.65
C LEU A 45 -6.57 -9.40 -5.11
N THR A 46 -5.53 -8.57 -5.17
CA THR A 46 -5.59 -7.17 -4.76
C THR A 46 -5.87 -6.27 -5.96
N TYR A 47 -6.56 -5.16 -5.70
CA TYR A 47 -6.99 -4.22 -6.74
C TYR A 47 -5.84 -3.35 -7.27
N ASN A 48 -4.84 -3.07 -6.43
CA ASN A 48 -3.62 -2.30 -6.75
C ASN A 48 -3.79 -0.79 -7.06
N ASP A 49 -4.96 -0.36 -7.53
CA ASP A 49 -5.28 1.07 -7.79
C ASP A 49 -6.64 1.48 -7.23
N LEU A 50 -6.87 1.18 -5.95
CA LEU A 50 -8.13 1.51 -5.30
C LEU A 50 -8.11 3.00 -4.95
N GLY A 51 -8.76 3.81 -5.78
CA GLY A 51 -9.00 5.22 -5.53
C GLY A 51 -10.48 5.57 -5.67
N PRO A 52 -10.93 6.76 -5.21
CA PRO A 52 -12.32 7.19 -5.34
C PRO A 52 -12.84 7.15 -6.79
N HIS A 53 -11.94 7.40 -7.75
CA HIS A 53 -12.25 7.44 -9.18
C HIS A 53 -12.64 6.08 -9.77
N ASN A 54 -12.30 4.98 -9.09
CA ASN A 54 -12.59 3.60 -9.50
C ASN A 54 -13.80 2.98 -8.76
N ILE A 55 -14.50 3.77 -7.93
CA ILE A 55 -15.67 3.33 -7.16
C ILE A 55 -16.92 4.02 -7.73
N LEU A 56 -17.83 3.23 -8.28
CA LEU A 56 -19.11 3.72 -8.78
C LEU A 56 -20.16 3.67 -7.67
N VAL A 57 -20.94 4.74 -7.53
CA VAL A 57 -22.05 4.84 -6.58
C VAL A 57 -23.38 5.13 -7.27
N ASP A 58 -24.49 4.71 -6.68
CA ASP A 58 -25.83 5.11 -7.11
C ASP A 58 -26.21 6.51 -6.57
N ASN A 59 -27.42 6.96 -6.90
CA ASN A 59 -27.95 8.25 -6.44
C ASN A 59 -28.11 8.33 -4.90
N ASN A 60 -28.10 7.20 -4.20
CA ASN A 60 -28.20 7.11 -2.74
C ASN A 60 -26.83 6.90 -2.08
N LEU A 61 -25.73 7.03 -2.84
CA LEU A 61 -24.34 6.84 -2.39
C LEU A 61 -24.00 5.40 -1.98
N HIS A 62 -24.76 4.40 -2.44
CA HIS A 62 -24.36 3.01 -2.28
C HIS A 62 -23.32 2.61 -3.32
N ILE A 63 -22.27 1.91 -2.89
CA ILE A 63 -21.28 1.34 -3.80
C ILE A 63 -21.97 0.31 -4.69
N THR A 64 -21.93 0.53 -5.99
CA THR A 64 -22.54 -0.37 -6.99
C THR A 64 -21.49 -1.27 -7.61
N ARG A 65 -20.31 -0.73 -7.94
CA ARG A 65 -19.24 -1.44 -8.66
C ARG A 65 -17.87 -0.85 -8.34
N ILE A 66 -16.85 -1.68 -8.49
CA ILE A 66 -15.45 -1.29 -8.58
C ILE A 66 -14.98 -1.62 -10.01
N VAL A 67 -14.39 -0.64 -10.70
CA VAL A 67 -14.07 -0.70 -12.13
C VAL A 67 -12.63 -0.25 -12.39
N ASP A 68 -11.99 -0.81 -13.43
CA ASP A 68 -10.57 -0.64 -13.77
C ASP A 68 -9.61 -1.65 -13.09
N TRP A 69 -9.86 -2.95 -13.33
CA TRP A 69 -9.11 -4.07 -12.72
C TRP A 69 -7.79 -4.39 -13.44
N GLU A 70 -7.33 -3.58 -14.39
CA GLU A 70 -6.23 -3.93 -15.30
C GLU A 70 -4.88 -4.15 -14.59
N VAL A 71 -4.69 -3.51 -13.44
CA VAL A 71 -3.49 -3.62 -12.62
C VAL A 71 -3.63 -4.59 -11.43
N ALA A 72 -4.76 -5.30 -11.34
CA ALA A 72 -5.00 -6.24 -10.25
C ALA A 72 -3.94 -7.36 -10.22
N GLY A 73 -3.61 -7.84 -9.02
CA GLY A 73 -2.58 -8.85 -8.88
C GLY A 73 -2.62 -9.61 -7.56
N CYS A 74 -2.08 -10.83 -7.57
CA CYS A 74 -1.94 -11.65 -6.36
C CYS A 74 -0.82 -11.06 -5.47
N LEU A 75 -1.22 -10.41 -4.39
CA LEU A 75 -0.36 -9.64 -3.46
C LEU A 75 -0.86 -9.84 -2.02
N PRO A 76 -0.07 -9.46 -0.99
CA PRO A 76 -0.53 -9.52 0.39
C PRO A 76 -1.82 -8.70 0.59
N GLU A 77 -2.75 -9.19 1.39
CA GLU A 77 -4.07 -8.57 1.58
C GLU A 77 -4.04 -7.10 2.07
N TYR A 78 -3.01 -6.70 2.82
CA TYR A 78 -2.84 -5.31 3.27
C TYR A 78 -2.47 -4.36 2.12
N TRP A 79 -1.94 -4.89 1.01
CA TRP A 79 -1.33 -4.10 -0.05
C TRP A 79 -2.32 -3.14 -0.73
N CYS A 80 -3.59 -3.52 -0.80
CA CYS A 80 -4.64 -2.67 -1.34
C CYS A 80 -4.74 -1.34 -0.57
N PHE A 81 -4.69 -1.37 0.76
CA PHE A 81 -4.71 -0.19 1.62
C PHE A 81 -3.47 0.68 1.45
N THR A 82 -2.30 0.04 1.43
CA THR A 82 -1.02 0.68 1.19
C THR A 82 -1.06 1.45 -0.13
N LYS A 83 -1.42 0.80 -1.25
CA LYS A 83 -1.51 1.45 -2.57
C LYS A 83 -2.61 2.51 -2.66
N ALA A 84 -3.77 2.30 -2.06
CA ALA A 84 -4.87 3.26 -2.02
C ALA A 84 -4.48 4.59 -1.38
N THR A 85 -3.42 4.62 -0.57
CA THR A 85 -2.94 5.82 0.13
C THR A 85 -1.52 6.23 -0.27
N TYR A 86 -1.04 5.71 -1.41
CA TYR A 86 0.31 5.93 -1.92
C TYR A 86 0.52 7.34 -2.49
N LEU A 87 -0.39 7.79 -3.37
CA LEU A 87 -0.23 9.05 -4.09
C LEU A 87 -0.54 10.25 -3.19
N PRO A 88 0.18 11.38 -3.33
CA PRO A 88 -0.09 12.60 -2.55
C PRO A 88 -1.54 13.10 -2.67
N VAL A 89 -2.18 12.95 -3.83
CA VAL A 89 -3.58 13.33 -4.07
C VAL A 89 -4.56 12.61 -3.11
N TYR A 90 -4.20 11.41 -2.65
CA TYR A 90 -5.00 10.61 -1.71
C TYR A 90 -4.77 10.99 -0.24
N CYS A 91 -3.76 11.82 0.04
CA CYS A 91 -3.34 12.22 1.38
C CYS A 91 -3.48 13.74 1.64
N ILE A 92 -4.20 14.47 0.80
CA ILE A 92 -4.39 15.92 0.97
C ILE A 92 -5.15 16.24 2.27
N PRO A 93 -4.79 17.30 3.02
CA PRO A 93 -5.42 17.61 4.31
C PRO A 93 -6.93 17.84 4.25
N GLN A 94 -7.42 18.40 3.13
CA GLN A 94 -8.84 18.64 2.90
C GLN A 94 -9.59 17.41 2.37
N GLY A 95 -8.88 16.32 2.09
CA GLY A 95 -9.44 15.08 1.56
C GLY A 95 -9.89 14.14 2.67
N ASN A 96 -10.95 13.39 2.43
CA ASN A 96 -11.48 12.38 3.36
C ASN A 96 -10.93 10.97 3.10
N TRP A 97 -10.27 10.74 1.97
CA TRP A 97 -9.90 9.39 1.53
C TRP A 97 -8.92 8.69 2.46
N LEU A 98 -7.81 9.34 2.86
CA LEU A 98 -6.87 8.76 3.81
C LEU A 98 -7.56 8.43 5.16
N ALA A 99 -8.39 9.34 5.66
CA ALA A 99 -9.12 9.13 6.90
C ALA A 99 -10.08 7.94 6.79
N LEU A 100 -10.80 7.81 5.68
CA LEU A 100 -11.67 6.67 5.39
C LEU A 100 -10.89 5.37 5.34
N MET A 101 -9.78 5.33 4.59
CA MET A 101 -8.94 4.14 4.45
C MET A 101 -8.36 3.69 5.81
N LEU A 102 -7.96 4.64 6.67
CA LEU A 102 -7.51 4.35 8.04
C LEU A 102 -8.63 3.82 8.94
N GLN A 103 -9.88 4.23 8.72
CA GLN A 103 -11.03 3.69 9.44
C GLN A 103 -11.42 2.29 8.96
N VAL A 104 -11.29 2.01 7.66
CA VAL A 104 -11.63 0.72 7.06
C VAL A 104 -10.54 -0.33 7.33
N PHE A 105 -9.27 0.08 7.35
CA PHE A 105 -8.12 -0.80 7.51
C PHE A 105 -7.19 -0.41 8.67
N PRO A 106 -7.70 -0.18 9.89
CA PRO A 106 -6.89 0.30 11.01
C PRO A 106 -5.77 -0.70 11.36
N GLN A 107 -6.00 -1.99 11.14
CA GLN A 107 -5.07 -3.07 11.46
C GLN A 107 -3.80 -3.08 10.59
N TYR A 108 -3.77 -2.34 9.48
CA TYR A 108 -2.63 -2.32 8.55
C TYR A 108 -1.80 -1.02 8.64
N SER A 109 -1.95 -0.27 9.73
CA SER A 109 -1.29 1.03 9.91
C SER A 109 0.24 0.91 9.95
N ASP A 110 0.76 -0.13 10.60
CA ASP A 110 2.20 -0.43 10.68
C ASP A 110 2.77 -0.81 9.31
N GLU A 111 2.06 -1.65 8.56
CA GLU A 111 2.39 -2.07 7.21
C GLU A 111 2.48 -0.85 6.32
N ARG A 112 1.44 -0.01 6.30
CA ARG A 112 1.48 1.24 5.51
C ARG A 112 2.65 2.14 5.91
N GLU A 113 2.98 2.25 7.19
CA GLU A 113 4.12 3.06 7.65
C GLU A 113 5.46 2.51 7.12
N ALA A 114 5.68 1.19 7.23
CA ALA A 114 6.87 0.53 6.70
C ALA A 114 7.04 0.80 5.20
N GLU A 115 5.96 0.64 4.43
CA GLU A 115 5.98 0.83 2.98
C GLU A 115 6.20 2.29 2.59
N ARG A 116 5.68 3.24 3.38
CA ARG A 116 5.94 4.67 3.18
C ARG A 116 7.42 5.02 3.30
N TYR A 117 8.19 4.36 4.17
CA TYR A 117 9.64 4.57 4.23
C TYR A 117 10.33 4.12 2.94
N LEU A 118 9.94 2.96 2.39
CA LEU A 118 10.49 2.48 1.11
C LEU A 118 10.22 3.47 -0.02
N TRP A 119 9.03 4.06 -0.06
CA TRP A 119 8.66 5.00 -1.12
C TRP A 119 9.27 6.39 -0.98
N LYS A 120 9.40 6.89 0.26
CA LYS A 120 9.92 8.22 0.54
C LYS A 120 11.36 8.36 0.05
N TYR A 121 12.13 7.28 0.17
CA TYR A 121 13.57 7.25 -0.13
C TYR A 121 13.91 6.44 -1.38
N ARG A 122 12.92 6.08 -2.21
CA ARG A 122 13.17 5.33 -3.45
C ARG A 122 13.98 6.16 -4.46
N LEU A 123 14.93 5.53 -5.15
CA LEU A 123 15.74 6.21 -6.17
C LEU A 123 15.16 6.13 -7.59
N ARG A 124 14.17 5.25 -7.83
CA ARG A 124 13.58 5.04 -9.16
C ARG A 124 12.06 5.09 -9.11
N TYR A 125 11.45 5.65 -10.14
CA TYR A 125 10.03 5.45 -10.42
C TYR A 125 9.88 4.08 -11.09
N ILE A 126 9.07 3.22 -10.48
CA ILE A 126 8.66 1.92 -11.02
C ILE A 126 7.23 2.08 -11.56
#